data_AF-A0A383BJY4-F1
#
_entry.id   AF-A0A383BJY4-F1
#
_cell.length_a   1.000
_cell.length_b   1.000
_cell.length_c   1.000
_cell.angle_alpha   90.00
_cell.angle_beta   90.00
_cell.angle_gamma   90.00
#
_symmetry.space_group_name_H-M   'P 1'
#
loop_
_entity.id
_entity.type
_entity.pdbx_description
1 polymer ?
#
loop_
_entity_poly.entity_id
_entity_poly.type
_entity_poly.pdbx_seq_one_letter_code
_entity_poly.pdbx_strand_id
1 'polypeptide(L)'
;KKGWLHFGETDDYLRELFKADGVGSSTFYSSRLKRLFFEGLAIEGKQNESAYGEVAFLNGGLFEESKFDKAISDLPDEMFEPLLGENGLFYNYNFTVQESTPLEIDVAIDPEMMGTMFEELVGEEQRGEKGAFYTPRIVVSYMCREAIKSVLEERTEVNAESIRKLVDDDDNEGLSIDDARTINSVLAEVKAIDPACGSGAYLLGLLHELVRVHTKLSTTAEDLTESRHKMKLRIISRSIYGVDI
;
A
#
# COMPACT_ATOMS: atom_id res chain seq x y z
N LYS A 1 8.19 16.26 4.73
CA LYS A 1 8.77 14.92 4.43
C LYS A 1 9.15 14.28 5.75
N LYS A 2 8.77 13.02 6.00
CA LYS A 2 9.28 12.30 7.19
C LYS A 2 10.73 11.94 6.88
N GLY A 3 11.68 12.53 7.59
CA GLY A 3 13.12 12.27 7.44
C GLY A 3 13.46 10.87 7.98
N TRP A 4 13.15 9.84 7.21
CA TRP A 4 13.44 8.45 7.57
C TRP A 4 14.73 7.93 6.94
N LEU A 5 15.24 8.63 5.94
CA LEU A 5 16.46 8.33 5.21
C LEU A 5 17.28 9.61 5.12
N HIS A 6 18.52 9.59 5.59
CA HIS A 6 19.42 10.74 5.55
C HIS A 6 20.78 10.31 5.03
N PHE A 7 21.24 11.03 4.00
CA PHE A 7 22.56 10.86 3.41
C PHE A 7 23.01 12.18 2.80
N GLY A 8 24.15 12.70 3.26
CA GLY A 8 24.60 14.05 2.89
C GLY A 8 23.79 15.16 3.58
N GLU A 9 23.73 16.33 2.92
CA GLU A 9 23.16 17.56 3.50
C GLU A 9 21.74 17.89 2.99
N THR A 10 21.22 17.14 2.03
CA THR A 10 19.93 17.42 1.38
C THR A 10 18.86 16.38 1.71
N ASP A 11 17.60 16.76 1.54
CA ASP A 11 16.44 15.88 1.69
C ASP A 11 16.25 14.90 0.50
N ASP A 12 17.15 14.92 -0.49
CA ASP A 12 17.09 14.07 -1.68
C ASP A 12 18.03 12.86 -1.56
N TYR A 13 17.64 11.95 -0.67
CA TYR A 13 18.45 10.82 -0.22
C TYR A 13 19.03 9.97 -1.36
N LEU A 14 18.20 9.50 -2.30
CA LEU A 14 18.65 8.60 -3.38
C LEU A 14 19.60 9.31 -4.35
N ARG A 15 19.38 10.61 -4.59
CA ARG A 15 20.22 11.41 -5.48
C ARG A 15 21.60 11.60 -4.88
N GLU A 16 21.66 11.98 -3.61
CA GLU A 16 22.93 12.16 -2.90
C GLU A 16 23.67 10.83 -2.72
N LEU A 17 22.94 9.74 -2.47
CA LEU A 17 23.51 8.40 -2.41
C LEU A 17 24.16 8.00 -3.74
N PHE A 18 23.50 8.30 -4.86
CA PHE A 18 24.03 8.00 -6.21
C PHE A 18 25.22 8.90 -6.57
N LYS A 19 25.14 10.21 -6.31
CA LYS A 19 26.25 11.16 -6.52
C LYS A 19 27.52 10.82 -5.74
N ALA A 20 27.38 10.17 -4.58
CA ALA A 20 28.53 9.74 -3.79
C ALA A 20 29.30 8.56 -4.40
N ASP A 21 28.82 8.03 -5.55
CA ASP A 21 29.47 7.04 -6.40
C ASP A 21 29.85 5.74 -5.68
N GLY A 22 30.43 4.79 -6.39
CA GLY A 22 30.99 3.58 -5.82
C GLY A 22 32.00 3.82 -4.67
N VAL A 23 31.96 3.01 -3.63
CA VAL A 23 33.01 3.01 -2.59
C VAL A 23 34.17 2.11 -3.04
N GLY A 24 35.34 2.72 -3.30
CA GLY A 24 36.54 2.00 -3.72
C GLY A 24 36.50 1.66 -5.21
N SER A 25 36.69 0.37 -5.56
CA SER A 25 36.63 -0.12 -6.95
C SER A 25 35.31 -0.83 -7.30
N SER A 26 34.29 -0.66 -6.46
CA SER A 26 32.97 -1.31 -6.61
C SER A 26 31.95 -0.27 -7.06
N THR A 27 30.96 -0.67 -7.85
CA THR A 27 29.90 0.21 -8.37
C THR A 27 29.00 0.77 -7.26
N PHE A 28 28.16 1.74 -7.59
CA PHE A 28 27.07 2.23 -6.75
C PHE A 28 26.17 1.09 -6.27
N TYR A 29 25.81 0.16 -7.15
CA TYR A 29 24.92 -0.95 -6.81
C TYR A 29 25.50 -1.81 -5.69
N SER A 30 26.72 -2.32 -5.87
CA SER A 30 27.33 -3.25 -4.93
C SER A 30 27.75 -2.59 -3.62
N SER A 31 28.30 -1.38 -3.72
CA SER A 31 28.89 -0.70 -2.55
C SER A 31 27.87 0.06 -1.71
N ARG A 32 26.74 0.46 -2.30
CA ARG A 32 25.71 1.25 -1.61
C ARG A 32 24.33 0.61 -1.68
N LEU A 33 23.74 0.45 -2.86
CA LEU A 33 22.33 0.09 -2.99
C LEU A 33 22.02 -1.30 -2.40
N LYS A 34 22.88 -2.29 -2.67
CA LYS A 34 22.77 -3.65 -2.13
C LYS A 34 22.87 -3.64 -0.60
N ARG A 35 23.79 -2.84 -0.05
CA ARG A 35 23.96 -2.69 1.40
C ARG A 35 22.79 -1.95 2.04
N LEU A 36 22.26 -0.91 1.40
CA LEU A 36 21.06 -0.22 1.85
C LEU A 36 19.89 -1.20 1.99
N PHE A 37 19.58 -1.97 0.94
CA PHE A 37 18.45 -2.89 0.94
C PHE A 37 18.65 -4.04 1.93
N PHE A 38 19.74 -4.80 1.80
CA PHE A 38 19.90 -6.05 2.55
C PHE A 38 20.61 -5.91 3.90
N GLU A 39 21.09 -4.71 4.24
CA GLU A 39 21.64 -4.40 5.57
C GLU A 39 20.82 -3.30 6.27
N GLY A 40 20.82 -2.09 5.72
CA GLY A 40 20.25 -0.90 6.38
C GLY A 40 18.76 -1.02 6.68
N LEU A 41 17.98 -1.48 5.69
CA LEU A 41 16.52 -1.61 5.82
C LEU A 41 16.08 -2.98 6.38
N ALA A 42 16.95 -3.99 6.30
CA ALA A 42 16.62 -5.38 6.61
C ALA A 42 17.14 -5.90 7.95
N ILE A 43 18.23 -5.36 8.50
CA ILE A 43 18.90 -5.89 9.69
C ILE A 43 18.84 -4.86 10.83
N GLU A 44 18.16 -5.19 11.92
CA GLU A 44 18.12 -4.34 13.11
C GLU A 44 19.54 -4.12 13.67
N GLY A 45 19.88 -2.87 13.98
CA GLY A 45 21.20 -2.44 14.45
C GLY A 45 22.16 -1.98 13.36
N LYS A 46 21.81 -2.11 12.07
CA LYS A 46 22.60 -1.63 10.92
C LYS A 46 22.09 -0.33 10.30
N GLN A 47 21.25 0.42 11.00
CA GLN A 47 20.57 1.61 10.47
C GLN A 47 21.48 2.82 10.22
N ASN A 48 22.75 2.78 10.63
CA ASN A 48 23.69 3.88 10.45
C ASN A 48 25.05 3.36 9.99
N GLU A 49 25.36 3.56 8.71
CA GLU A 49 26.62 3.14 8.08
C GLU A 49 27.10 4.18 7.08
N SER A 50 28.41 4.32 6.88
CA SER A 50 28.96 5.30 5.93
C SER A 50 28.57 5.03 4.47
N ALA A 51 28.22 3.79 4.14
CA ALA A 51 27.83 3.40 2.79
C ALA A 51 26.46 3.95 2.36
N TYR A 52 25.52 4.08 3.30
CA TYR A 52 24.13 4.46 3.00
C TYR A 52 23.51 5.43 4.00
N GLY A 53 24.27 5.93 4.97
CA GLY A 53 23.83 6.95 5.92
C GLY A 53 22.89 6.38 6.99
N GLU A 54 21.98 7.23 7.45
CA GLU A 54 21.00 6.90 8.48
C GLU A 54 19.67 6.52 7.85
N VAL A 55 19.14 5.34 8.18
CA VAL A 55 17.92 4.78 7.59
C VAL A 55 17.04 4.13 8.65
N ALA A 56 15.75 3.93 8.37
CA ALA A 56 14.86 3.19 9.26
C ALA A 56 14.95 1.67 9.06
N PHE A 57 14.78 0.91 10.13
CA PHE A 57 14.53 -0.52 10.04
C PHE A 57 13.09 -0.77 9.55
N LEU A 58 12.92 -1.50 8.44
CA LEU A 58 11.61 -1.78 7.83
C LEU A 58 11.20 -3.26 7.92
N ASN A 59 12.06 -4.12 8.47
CA ASN A 59 11.88 -5.56 8.67
C ASN A 59 11.85 -6.42 7.37
N GLY A 60 12.30 -7.68 7.51
CA GLY A 60 12.76 -8.56 6.44
C GLY A 60 11.68 -9.50 5.90
N GLY A 61 10.77 -8.95 5.11
CA GLY A 61 10.09 -9.71 4.05
C GLY A 61 10.34 -9.08 2.69
N LEU A 62 10.14 -7.75 2.60
CA LEU A 62 10.41 -6.98 1.38
C LEU A 62 11.90 -6.85 1.06
N PHE A 63 12.74 -6.75 2.09
CA PHE A 63 14.18 -6.58 1.97
C PHE A 63 14.96 -7.84 2.37
N GLU A 64 14.31 -9.00 2.41
CA GLU A 64 15.02 -10.27 2.60
C GLU A 64 15.74 -10.66 1.30
N GLU A 65 17.04 -10.95 1.39
CA GLU A 65 17.85 -11.28 0.21
C GLU A 65 17.45 -12.65 -0.37
N SER A 66 16.93 -12.64 -1.60
CA SER A 66 16.50 -13.86 -2.30
C SER A 66 17.64 -14.57 -3.03
N LYS A 67 17.35 -15.74 -3.62
CA LYS A 67 18.31 -16.45 -4.48
C LYS A 67 18.65 -15.66 -5.75
N PHE A 68 17.73 -14.85 -6.25
CA PHE A 68 17.94 -14.04 -7.45
C PHE A 68 18.86 -12.85 -7.16
N ASP A 69 18.72 -12.23 -5.99
CA ASP A 69 19.60 -11.14 -5.54
C ASP A 69 21.05 -11.59 -5.35
N LYS A 70 21.23 -12.86 -4.95
CA LYS A 70 22.56 -13.49 -4.84
C LYS A 70 23.18 -13.82 -6.19
N ALA A 71 22.36 -14.01 -7.23
CA ALA A 71 22.84 -14.29 -8.58
C ALA A 71 23.40 -13.03 -9.27
N ILE A 72 22.96 -11.84 -8.84
CA ILE A 72 23.46 -10.56 -9.33
C ILE A 72 24.61 -10.10 -8.42
N SER A 73 25.83 -10.19 -8.94
CA SER A 73 27.03 -9.78 -8.22
C SER A 73 27.25 -8.27 -8.27
N ASP A 74 27.02 -7.66 -9.43
CA ASP A 74 27.29 -6.24 -9.66
C ASP A 74 26.49 -5.69 -10.85
N LEU A 75 26.27 -4.38 -10.89
CA LEU A 75 25.53 -3.68 -11.94
C LEU A 75 26.24 -2.36 -12.30
N PRO A 76 26.47 -2.06 -13.61
CA PRO A 76 27.12 -0.82 -14.02
C PRO A 76 26.34 0.45 -13.63
N ASP A 77 27.07 1.51 -13.29
CA ASP A 77 26.49 2.77 -12.81
C ASP A 77 25.68 3.49 -13.91
N GLU A 78 26.02 3.27 -15.19
CA GLU A 78 25.30 3.87 -16.33
C GLU A 78 23.83 3.42 -16.42
N MET A 79 23.47 2.30 -15.79
CA MET A 79 22.08 1.85 -15.74
C MET A 79 21.23 2.67 -14.75
N PHE A 80 21.87 3.29 -13.76
CA PHE A 80 21.18 4.08 -12.74
C PHE A 80 21.10 5.56 -13.11
N GLU A 81 21.97 6.06 -13.99
CA GLU A 81 21.96 7.46 -14.45
C GLU A 81 20.58 7.92 -14.98
N PRO A 82 19.86 7.16 -15.84
CA PRO A 82 18.54 7.56 -16.31
C PRO A 82 17.46 7.60 -15.21
N LEU A 83 17.70 6.95 -14.07
CA LEU A 83 16.74 6.83 -12.96
C LEU A 83 17.04 7.83 -11.84
N LEU A 84 18.30 7.93 -11.43
CA LEU A 84 18.80 8.63 -10.23
C LEU A 84 19.74 9.80 -10.54
N GLY A 85 20.11 10.01 -11.80
CA GLY A 85 20.93 11.14 -12.23
C GLY A 85 20.24 12.50 -12.09
N GLU A 86 20.91 13.56 -12.57
CA GLU A 86 20.47 14.96 -12.41
C GLU A 86 19.05 15.21 -12.97
N ASN A 87 18.72 14.55 -14.09
CA ASN A 87 17.40 14.55 -14.73
C ASN A 87 16.71 13.18 -14.68
N GLY A 88 17.07 12.36 -13.68
CA GLY A 88 16.59 11.00 -13.53
C GLY A 88 15.07 10.91 -13.45
N LEU A 89 14.50 9.81 -13.98
CA LEU A 89 13.07 9.57 -14.10
C LEU A 89 12.31 9.85 -12.80
N PHE A 90 12.83 9.42 -11.65
CA PHE A 90 12.13 9.54 -10.37
C PHE A 90 11.92 10.99 -9.93
N TYR A 91 12.74 11.92 -10.38
CA TYR A 91 12.64 13.33 -9.99
C TYR A 91 11.67 14.13 -10.86
N ASN A 92 11.18 13.53 -11.95
CA ASN A 92 10.14 14.12 -12.80
C ASN A 92 8.73 13.89 -12.25
N TYR A 93 8.58 13.09 -11.19
CA TYR A 93 7.30 12.74 -10.60
C TYR A 93 7.26 13.05 -9.11
N ASN A 94 6.07 13.35 -8.61
CA ASN A 94 5.82 13.50 -7.19
C ASN A 94 5.31 12.16 -6.64
N PHE A 95 6.02 11.52 -5.72
CA PHE A 95 5.56 10.28 -5.09
C PHE A 95 4.77 10.61 -3.82
N THR A 96 3.61 9.96 -3.66
CA THR A 96 2.78 10.09 -2.47
C THR A 96 2.64 8.75 -1.76
N VAL A 97 2.51 8.80 -0.43
CA VAL A 97 2.16 7.64 0.40
C VAL A 97 0.64 7.58 0.59
N GLN A 98 -0.09 8.60 0.15
CA GLN A 98 -1.55 8.60 0.17
C GLN A 98 -2.04 7.77 -1.01
N GLU A 99 -2.75 6.68 -0.72
CA GLU A 99 -3.53 5.94 -1.71
C GLU A 99 -4.67 6.86 -2.17
N SER A 100 -4.60 7.33 -3.42
CA SER A 100 -5.63 8.20 -3.99
C SER A 100 -6.97 7.46 -4.03
N THR A 101 -8.01 8.07 -3.47
CA THR A 101 -9.38 7.57 -3.67
C THR A 101 -9.81 7.84 -5.12
N PRO A 102 -10.77 7.08 -5.69
CA PRO A 102 -11.23 7.33 -7.06
C PRO A 102 -11.73 8.75 -7.33
N LEU A 103 -12.07 9.51 -6.27
CA LEU A 103 -12.60 10.86 -6.32
C LEU A 103 -11.52 11.95 -6.12
N GLU A 104 -10.32 11.58 -5.69
CA GLU A 104 -9.17 12.48 -5.45
C GLU A 104 -7.93 11.91 -6.16
N ILE A 105 -7.89 12.02 -7.48
CA ILE A 105 -6.68 11.74 -8.27
C ILE A 105 -5.75 12.94 -8.12
N ASP A 106 -4.85 12.89 -7.14
CA ASP A 106 -3.73 13.82 -7.08
C ASP A 106 -2.77 13.56 -8.25
N VAL A 107 -2.09 14.60 -8.75
CA VAL A 107 -1.04 14.47 -9.78
C VAL A 107 0.25 13.93 -9.12
N ALA A 108 0.15 12.78 -8.46
CA ALA A 108 1.23 12.13 -7.74
C ALA A 108 1.18 10.62 -7.98
N ILE A 109 2.36 9.99 -8.11
CA ILE A 109 2.45 8.53 -8.19
C ILE A 109 2.17 7.96 -6.81
N ASP A 110 1.07 7.21 -6.70
CA ASP A 110 0.69 6.47 -5.51
C ASP A 110 1.22 5.02 -5.57
N PRO A 111 1.27 4.29 -4.44
CA PRO A 111 1.75 2.90 -4.42
C PRO A 111 0.92 1.94 -5.28
N GLU A 112 -0.35 2.26 -5.55
CA GLU A 112 -1.26 1.42 -6.32
C GLU A 112 -0.96 1.51 -7.83
N MET A 113 -0.59 2.70 -8.33
CA MET A 113 -0.10 2.90 -9.69
C MET A 113 1.18 2.12 -9.95
N MET A 114 2.09 2.08 -8.97
CA MET A 114 3.31 1.26 -9.06
C MET A 114 2.99 -0.24 -9.15
N GLY A 115 2.01 -0.71 -8.36
CA GLY A 115 1.50 -2.08 -8.47
C GLY A 115 0.90 -2.34 -9.86
N THR A 116 0.07 -1.41 -10.36
CA THR A 116 -0.57 -1.54 -11.68
C THR A 116 0.47 -1.59 -12.81
N MET A 117 1.50 -0.73 -12.79
CA MET A 117 2.60 -0.75 -13.76
C MET A 117 3.40 -2.05 -13.71
N PHE A 118 3.69 -2.56 -12.51
CA PHE A 118 4.39 -3.83 -12.35
C PHE A 118 3.59 -4.99 -12.97
N GLU A 119 2.29 -5.04 -12.70
CA GLU A 119 1.39 -6.04 -13.29
C GLU A 119 1.23 -5.86 -14.82
N GLU A 120 1.25 -4.62 -15.30
CA GLU A 120 1.23 -4.35 -16.74
C GLU A 120 2.47 -4.89 -17.46
N LEU A 121 3.65 -4.74 -16.84
CA LEU A 121 4.93 -5.21 -17.35
C LEU A 121 5.11 -6.74 -17.23
N VAL A 122 4.62 -7.34 -16.16
CA VAL A 122 4.68 -8.81 -15.94
C VAL A 122 3.61 -9.54 -16.76
N GLY A 123 2.51 -8.86 -17.09
CA GLY A 123 1.30 -9.46 -17.64
C GLY A 123 1.35 -9.88 -19.11
N GLU A 124 2.16 -9.29 -20.00
CA GLU A 124 2.02 -9.59 -21.44
C GLU A 124 2.33 -11.05 -21.82
N GLU A 125 3.34 -11.68 -21.21
CA GLU A 125 3.71 -13.06 -21.53
C GLU A 125 2.87 -14.12 -20.78
N GLN A 126 2.25 -13.77 -19.63
CA GLN A 126 1.52 -14.73 -18.77
C GLN A 126 -0.02 -14.57 -18.81
N ARG A 127 -0.55 -13.50 -19.43
CA ARG A 127 -1.99 -13.15 -19.49
C ARG A 127 -2.90 -14.23 -20.10
N GLY A 128 -2.40 -15.01 -21.06
CA GLY A 128 -3.20 -16.02 -21.77
C GLY A 128 -3.39 -17.34 -21.02
N GLU A 129 -2.43 -17.73 -20.18
CA GLU A 129 -2.40 -19.08 -19.58
C GLU A 129 -2.94 -19.13 -18.15
N LYS A 130 -2.91 -18.02 -17.39
CA LYS A 130 -3.33 -17.98 -15.97
C LYS A 130 -4.69 -17.31 -15.70
N GLY A 131 -5.33 -16.69 -16.69
CA GLY A 131 -6.64 -16.03 -16.50
C GLY A 131 -6.62 -14.80 -15.58
N ALA A 132 -5.44 -14.21 -15.36
CA ALA A 132 -5.25 -13.03 -14.53
C ALA A 132 -5.75 -11.76 -15.26
N PHE A 133 -7.05 -11.50 -15.18
CA PHE A 133 -7.65 -10.27 -15.69
C PHE A 133 -7.81 -9.25 -14.57
N TYR A 134 -7.22 -8.07 -14.76
CA TYR A 134 -7.41 -6.94 -13.86
C TYR A 134 -8.89 -6.52 -13.83
N THR A 135 -9.45 -6.43 -12.63
CA THR A 135 -10.80 -5.91 -12.43
C THR A 135 -10.73 -4.39 -12.25
N PRO A 136 -11.41 -3.57 -13.07
CA PRO A 136 -11.40 -2.13 -12.93
C PRO A 136 -11.81 -1.67 -11.52
N ARG A 137 -11.16 -0.62 -10.99
CA ARG A 137 -11.42 -0.10 -9.63
C ARG A 137 -12.91 0.13 -9.33
N ILE A 138 -13.66 0.67 -10.29
CA ILE A 138 -15.10 0.92 -10.14
C ILE A 138 -15.86 -0.38 -9.89
N VAL A 139 -15.49 -1.46 -10.58
CA VAL A 139 -16.10 -2.78 -10.41
C VAL A 139 -15.73 -3.35 -9.05
N VAL A 140 -14.46 -3.25 -8.64
CA VAL A 140 -14.01 -3.70 -7.31
C VAL A 140 -14.78 -2.98 -6.20
N SER A 141 -14.80 -1.64 -6.21
CA SER A 141 -15.52 -0.84 -5.21
C SER A 141 -17.02 -1.16 -5.20
N TYR A 142 -17.65 -1.32 -6.37
CA TYR A 142 -19.06 -1.71 -6.46
C TYR A 142 -19.30 -3.06 -5.77
N MET A 143 -18.52 -4.08 -6.12
CA MET A 143 -18.66 -5.42 -5.56
C MET A 143 -18.42 -5.44 -4.03
N CYS A 144 -17.42 -4.70 -3.55
CA CYS A 144 -17.17 -4.57 -2.11
C CYS A 144 -18.34 -3.88 -1.39
N ARG A 145 -18.93 -2.84 -1.98
CA ARG A 145 -20.11 -2.16 -1.43
C ARG A 145 -21.33 -3.07 -1.38
N GLU A 146 -21.61 -3.82 -2.46
CA GLU A 146 -22.71 -4.81 -2.46
C GLU A 146 -22.50 -5.89 -1.39
N ALA A 147 -21.27 -6.38 -1.22
CA ALA A 147 -20.95 -7.35 -0.18
C ALA A 147 -21.17 -6.78 1.23
N ILE A 148 -20.74 -5.53 1.48
CA ILE A 148 -20.97 -4.84 2.76
C ILE A 148 -22.47 -4.68 3.03
N LYS A 149 -23.24 -4.18 2.05
CA LYS A 149 -24.70 -4.02 2.19
C LYS A 149 -25.38 -5.34 2.53
N SER A 150 -25.07 -6.40 1.79
CA SER A 150 -25.64 -7.74 2.02
C SER A 150 -25.36 -8.25 3.42
N VAL A 151 -24.14 -8.06 3.95
CA VAL A 151 -23.79 -8.48 5.31
C VAL A 151 -24.56 -7.68 6.37
N LEU A 152 -24.72 -6.37 6.15
CA LEU A 152 -25.45 -5.51 7.08
C LEU A 152 -26.94 -5.82 7.10
N GLU A 153 -27.54 -6.07 5.93
CA GLU A 153 -28.94 -6.46 5.81
C GLU A 153 -29.21 -7.85 6.45
N GLU A 154 -28.24 -8.77 6.39
CA GLU A 154 -28.37 -10.09 7.01
C GLU A 154 -28.20 -10.05 8.54
N ARG A 155 -27.32 -9.20 9.06
CA ARG A 155 -26.86 -9.23 10.46
C ARG A 155 -27.38 -8.10 11.34
N THR A 156 -28.18 -7.18 10.78
CA THR A 156 -28.77 -6.06 11.52
C THR A 156 -30.25 -5.92 11.21
N GLU A 157 -30.99 -5.27 12.09
CA GLU A 157 -32.39 -4.86 11.81
C GLU A 157 -32.46 -3.44 11.23
N VAL A 158 -31.32 -2.86 10.84
CA VAL A 158 -31.27 -1.52 10.24
C VAL A 158 -31.96 -1.58 8.87
N ASN A 159 -32.78 -0.57 8.58
CA ASN A 159 -33.50 -0.53 7.33
C ASN A 159 -32.54 -0.46 6.12
N ALA A 160 -32.89 -1.16 5.05
CA ALA A 160 -32.06 -1.28 3.84
C ALA A 160 -31.76 0.07 3.17
N GLU A 161 -32.67 1.05 3.26
CA GLU A 161 -32.45 2.38 2.67
C GLU A 161 -31.34 3.16 3.42
N SER A 162 -31.32 3.09 4.76
CA SER A 162 -30.25 3.67 5.57
C SER A 162 -28.92 2.98 5.33
N ILE A 163 -28.90 1.66 5.17
CA ILE A 163 -27.69 0.91 4.77
C ILE A 163 -27.22 1.38 3.39
N ARG A 164 -28.12 1.52 2.41
CA ARG A 164 -27.77 1.98 1.06
C ARG A 164 -27.19 3.38 1.06
N LYS A 165 -27.83 4.33 1.74
CA LYS A 165 -27.32 5.71 1.88
C LYS A 165 -25.93 5.75 2.50
N LEU A 166 -25.71 4.98 3.56
CA LEU A 166 -24.42 4.92 4.23
C LEU A 166 -23.32 4.38 3.30
N VAL A 167 -23.60 3.27 2.62
CA VAL A 167 -22.58 2.56 1.85
C VAL A 167 -22.39 3.16 0.45
N ASP A 168 -23.44 3.58 -0.24
CA ASP A 168 -23.33 4.07 -1.62
C ASP A 168 -23.11 5.59 -1.68
N ASP A 169 -23.81 6.35 -0.83
CA ASP A 169 -23.86 7.81 -0.90
C ASP A 169 -22.96 8.49 0.14
N ASP A 170 -22.28 7.69 0.99
CA ASP A 170 -21.52 8.18 2.14
C ASP A 170 -22.36 9.07 3.07
N ASP A 171 -23.65 8.75 3.20
CA ASP A 171 -24.65 9.52 3.95
C ASP A 171 -25.20 8.71 5.13
N ASN A 172 -25.07 9.26 6.34
CA ASN A 172 -25.55 8.66 7.57
C ASN A 172 -26.64 9.51 8.26
N GLU A 173 -27.22 10.48 7.54
CA GLU A 173 -28.34 11.27 8.05
C GLU A 173 -29.54 10.37 8.39
N GLY A 174 -30.08 10.56 9.60
CA GLY A 174 -31.21 9.77 10.10
C GLY A 174 -30.84 8.40 10.65
N LEU A 175 -29.56 8.01 10.65
CA LEU A 175 -29.10 6.82 11.35
C LEU A 175 -29.00 7.09 12.86
N SER A 176 -29.63 6.25 13.69
CA SER A 176 -29.52 6.40 15.13
C SER A 176 -28.12 6.05 15.63
N ILE A 177 -27.74 6.53 16.82
CA ILE A 177 -26.45 6.20 17.43
C ILE A 177 -26.34 4.68 17.69
N ASP A 178 -27.44 4.04 18.08
CA ASP A 178 -27.47 2.61 18.36
C ASP A 178 -27.34 1.78 17.08
N ASP A 179 -27.97 2.22 15.98
CA ASP A 179 -27.78 1.60 14.66
C ASP A 179 -26.33 1.77 14.18
N ALA A 180 -25.76 2.98 14.34
CA ALA A 180 -24.37 3.24 13.98
C ALA A 180 -23.38 2.34 14.76
N ARG A 181 -23.62 2.15 16.06
CA ARG A 181 -22.85 1.21 16.90
C ARG A 181 -23.04 -0.23 16.46
N THR A 182 -24.26 -0.63 16.14
CA THR A 182 -24.59 -1.98 15.68
C THR A 182 -23.88 -2.30 14.37
N ILE A 183 -23.95 -1.40 13.39
CA ILE A 183 -23.25 -1.54 12.10
C ILE A 183 -21.74 -1.63 12.32
N ASN A 184 -21.16 -0.74 13.14
CA ASN A 184 -19.73 -0.78 13.47
C ASN A 184 -19.31 -2.12 14.10
N SER A 185 -20.12 -2.65 15.02
CA SER A 185 -19.85 -3.95 15.65
C SER A 185 -19.89 -5.08 14.64
N VAL A 186 -20.90 -5.11 13.76
CA VAL A 186 -21.02 -6.14 12.72
C VAL A 186 -19.83 -6.09 11.76
N LEU A 187 -19.46 -4.91 11.26
CA LEU A 187 -18.34 -4.77 10.32
C LEU A 187 -16.99 -5.15 10.96
N ALA A 188 -16.81 -4.90 12.26
CA ALA A 188 -15.60 -5.30 12.98
C ALA A 188 -15.44 -6.83 13.10
N GLU A 189 -16.51 -7.59 12.96
CA GLU A 189 -16.52 -9.06 13.00
C GLU A 189 -16.50 -9.72 11.61
N VAL A 190 -16.59 -8.94 10.54
CA VAL A 190 -16.54 -9.46 9.16
C VAL A 190 -15.19 -10.09 8.89
N LYS A 191 -15.24 -11.28 8.26
CA LYS A 191 -14.09 -11.99 7.72
C LYS A 191 -14.38 -12.29 6.24
N ALA A 192 -13.58 -11.73 5.37
CA ALA A 192 -13.62 -11.95 3.94
C ALA A 192 -12.38 -12.73 3.50
N ILE A 193 -12.59 -13.65 2.56
CA ILE A 193 -11.52 -14.42 1.93
C ILE A 193 -11.61 -14.25 0.42
N ASP A 194 -10.49 -13.92 -0.21
CA ASP A 194 -10.30 -14.00 -1.65
C ASP A 194 -9.42 -15.21 -1.97
N PRO A 195 -9.97 -16.30 -2.53
CA PRO A 195 -9.25 -17.55 -2.76
C PRO A 195 -8.31 -17.51 -3.98
N ALA A 196 -8.35 -16.45 -4.77
CA ALA A 196 -7.48 -16.26 -5.94
C ALA A 196 -7.13 -14.77 -6.05
N CYS A 197 -6.50 -14.24 -5.00
CA CYS A 197 -6.42 -12.80 -4.81
C CYS A 197 -5.50 -12.10 -5.82
N GLY A 198 -4.55 -12.80 -6.43
CA GLY A 198 -3.58 -12.23 -7.36
C GLY A 198 -2.96 -10.95 -6.79
N SER A 199 -3.12 -9.83 -7.51
CA SER A 199 -2.66 -8.50 -7.09
C SER A 199 -3.31 -7.93 -5.81
N GLY A 200 -4.29 -8.62 -5.24
CA GLY A 200 -4.97 -8.24 -4.01
C GLY A 200 -6.00 -7.12 -4.19
N ALA A 201 -6.45 -6.86 -5.42
CA ALA A 201 -7.34 -5.74 -5.73
C ALA A 201 -8.63 -5.73 -4.88
N TYR A 202 -9.29 -6.89 -4.72
CA TYR A 202 -10.48 -7.01 -3.87
C TYR A 202 -10.17 -6.90 -2.37
N LEU A 203 -9.00 -7.38 -1.93
CA LEU A 203 -8.57 -7.25 -0.54
C LEU A 203 -8.35 -5.77 -0.17
N LEU A 204 -7.65 -5.03 -1.04
CA LEU A 204 -7.41 -3.60 -0.86
C LEU A 204 -8.70 -2.78 -1.01
N GLY A 205 -9.53 -3.11 -2.01
CA GLY A 205 -10.83 -2.48 -2.22
C GLY A 205 -11.74 -2.64 -1.00
N LEU A 206 -11.82 -3.85 -0.42
CA LEU A 206 -12.60 -4.09 0.79
C LEU A 206 -12.03 -3.34 1.99
N LEU A 207 -10.70 -3.30 2.15
CA LEU A 207 -10.06 -2.49 3.20
C LEU A 207 -10.48 -1.02 3.11
N HIS A 208 -10.46 -0.44 1.90
CA HIS A 208 -10.83 0.96 1.68
C HIS A 208 -12.30 1.21 2.02
N GLU A 209 -13.22 0.36 1.56
CA GLU A 209 -14.65 0.52 1.84
C GLU A 209 -14.95 0.35 3.34
N LEU A 210 -14.36 -0.64 4.01
CA LEU A 210 -14.53 -0.82 5.47
C LEU A 210 -14.00 0.38 6.26
N VAL A 211 -12.81 0.90 5.91
CA VAL A 211 -12.24 2.09 6.57
C VAL A 211 -13.14 3.31 6.34
N ARG A 212 -13.68 3.49 5.13
CA ARG A 212 -14.58 4.60 4.80
C ARG A 212 -15.85 4.55 5.65
N VAL A 213 -16.56 3.42 5.65
CA VAL A 213 -17.80 3.25 6.40
C VAL A 213 -17.56 3.42 7.90
N HIS A 214 -16.52 2.79 8.46
CA HIS A 214 -16.18 2.98 9.88
C HIS A 214 -15.89 4.45 10.22
N THR A 215 -15.12 5.15 9.38
CA THR A 215 -14.81 6.57 9.58
C THR A 215 -16.09 7.42 9.59
N LYS A 216 -17.01 7.15 8.66
CA LYS A 216 -18.30 7.83 8.58
C LYS A 216 -19.17 7.57 9.81
N LEU A 217 -19.14 6.37 10.37
CA LEU A 217 -19.92 6.03 11.57
C LEU A 217 -19.31 6.60 12.86
N SER A 218 -17.98 6.69 12.95
CA SER A 218 -17.28 7.28 14.10
C SER A 218 -17.64 8.76 14.33
N THR A 219 -17.98 9.51 13.27
CA THR A 219 -18.44 10.90 13.42
C THR A 219 -19.83 11.02 14.06
N THR A 220 -20.65 9.97 13.98
CA THR A 220 -22.03 9.96 14.50
C THR A 220 -22.12 9.33 15.89
N ALA A 221 -21.32 8.31 16.17
CA ALA A 221 -21.36 7.60 17.46
C ALA A 221 -20.57 8.30 18.58
N GLU A 222 -19.92 9.44 18.30
CA GLU A 222 -18.95 10.13 19.16
C GLU A 222 -17.77 9.25 19.62
N ASP A 223 -17.51 8.16 18.88
CA ASP A 223 -16.48 7.16 19.23
C ASP A 223 -15.23 7.37 18.35
N LEU A 224 -14.46 8.41 18.69
CA LEU A 224 -13.20 8.77 18.02
C LEU A 224 -11.97 8.26 18.79
N THR A 225 -12.09 7.10 19.44
CA THR A 225 -11.03 6.57 20.31
C THR A 225 -9.90 5.90 19.53
N GLU A 226 -10.17 5.40 18.31
CA GLU A 226 -9.20 4.68 17.49
C GLU A 226 -8.67 5.56 16.34
N SER A 227 -7.34 5.59 16.17
CA SER A 227 -6.74 6.27 15.02
C SER A 227 -6.95 5.48 13.73
N ARG A 228 -7.05 6.17 12.59
CA ARG A 228 -7.18 5.54 11.26
C ARG A 228 -6.12 4.47 10.98
N HIS A 229 -4.90 4.67 11.50
CA HIS A 229 -3.83 3.67 11.39
C HIS A 229 -4.15 2.37 12.16
N LYS A 230 -4.60 2.49 13.42
CA LYS A 230 -5.01 1.33 14.23
C LYS A 230 -6.19 0.60 13.60
N MET A 231 -7.16 1.35 13.07
CA MET A 231 -8.30 0.78 12.34
C MET A 231 -7.85 -0.03 11.11
N LYS A 232 -7.00 0.55 10.24
CA LYS A 232 -6.43 -0.17 9.09
C LYS A 232 -5.73 -1.46 9.54
N LEU A 233 -4.88 -1.39 10.56
CA LEU A 233 -4.15 -2.55 11.08
C LEU A 233 -5.09 -3.64 11.63
N ARG A 234 -6.15 -3.24 12.35
CA ARG A 234 -7.18 -4.17 12.85
C ARG A 234 -7.88 -4.89 11.70
N ILE A 235 -8.33 -4.16 10.68
CA ILE A 235 -9.04 -4.72 9.53
C ILE A 235 -8.13 -5.70 8.77
N ILE A 236 -6.89 -5.31 8.48
CA ILE A 236 -5.91 -6.16 7.79
C ILE A 236 -5.64 -7.45 8.60
N SER A 237 -5.49 -7.34 9.92
CA SER A 237 -5.12 -8.49 10.75
C SER A 237 -6.28 -9.43 11.11
N ARG A 238 -7.54 -8.98 11.01
CA ARG A 238 -8.70 -9.73 11.52
C ARG A 238 -9.81 -9.99 10.52
N SER A 239 -9.85 -9.25 9.41
CA SER A 239 -11.01 -9.24 8.52
C SER A 239 -10.68 -9.65 7.08
N ILE A 240 -9.44 -9.54 6.64
CA ILE A 240 -9.09 -9.68 5.22
C ILE A 240 -8.06 -10.79 5.05
N TYR A 241 -8.41 -11.79 4.25
CA TYR A 241 -7.59 -12.97 4.00
C TYR A 241 -7.49 -13.23 2.49
N GLY A 242 -6.28 -13.53 2.00
CA GLY A 242 -6.02 -13.84 0.60
C GLY A 242 -5.26 -15.14 0.45
N VAL A 243 -5.57 -15.89 -0.60
CA VAL A 243 -4.76 -17.02 -1.08
C VAL A 243 -4.44 -16.76 -2.55
N ASP A 244 -3.20 -17.00 -2.93
CA ASP A 244 -2.74 -16.98 -4.32
C ASP A 244 -1.97 -18.28 -4.63
N ILE A 245 -1.98 -18.73 -5.89
CA ILE A 245 -1.51 -20.06 -6.33
C ILE A 245 -0.14 -20.01 -7.00
#